data_AF-A0A9D6H1V7-F1
#
_entry.id   AF-A0A9D6H1V7-F1
#
_cell.length_a   1.000
_cell.length_b   1.000
_cell.length_c   1.000
_cell.angle_alpha   90.00
_cell.angle_beta   90.00
_cell.angle_gamma   90.00
#
_symmetry.space_group_name_H-M   'P 1'
#
loop_
_entity.id
_entity.type
_entity.pdbx_description
1 polymer ?
#
loop_
_entity_poly.entity_id
_entity_poly.type
_entity_poly.pdbx_seq_one_letter_code
_entity_poly.pdbx_strand_id
1 'polypeptide(L)' 'MTTATLSSKFQLSLPKSLREAMHLQPGQQFELIQTGEIIQMVPKTAIRDLRGRARGARSEGYRDRKDRF' A
#
# COMPACT_ATOMS: atom_id res chain seq x y z
N MET A 1 -15.32 -13.10 -1.23
CA MET A 1 -14.90 -12.35 -0.03
C MET A 1 -13.76 -13.11 0.60
N THR A 2 -12.60 -12.50 0.76
CA THR A 2 -11.42 -13.17 1.35
C THR A 2 -11.31 -12.74 2.80
N THR A 3 -11.40 -13.67 3.73
CA THR A 3 -11.27 -13.41 5.18
C THR A 3 -10.03 -14.10 5.72
N ALA A 4 -9.49 -13.57 6.81
CA ALA A 4 -8.39 -14.17 7.54
C ALA A 4 -8.66 -14.04 9.04
N THR A 5 -8.33 -15.09 9.80
CA THR A 5 -8.50 -15.12 11.25
C THR A 5 -7.21 -14.69 11.91
N LEU A 6 -7.30 -13.79 12.89
CA LEU A 6 -6.18 -13.40 13.72
C LEU A 6 -5.85 -14.56 14.67
N SER A 7 -4.62 -15.06 14.61
CA SER A 7 -4.20 -16.17 15.49
C SER A 7 -4.06 -15.70 16.94
N SER A 8 -3.97 -16.65 17.88
CA SER A 8 -3.71 -16.35 19.30
C SER A 8 -2.37 -15.65 19.56
N LYS A 9 -1.45 -15.70 18.59
CA LYS A 9 -0.17 -14.98 18.61
C LYS A 9 -0.26 -13.62 17.91
N PHE A 10 -1.47 -13.15 17.62
CA PHE A 10 -1.75 -11.91 16.89
C PHE A 10 -1.10 -11.87 15.49
N GLN A 11 -1.03 -13.03 14.82
CA GLN A 11 -0.53 -13.13 13.45
C GLN A 11 -1.69 -13.29 12.46
N LEU A 12 -1.68 -12.49 11.39
CA LEU A 12 -2.61 -12.63 10.28
C LEU A 12 -1.93 -13.41 9.15
N SER A 13 -2.47 -14.58 8.79
CA SER A 13 -2.02 -15.30 7.60
C SER A 13 -2.69 -14.73 6.36
N LEU A 14 -1.90 -14.21 5.42
CA LEU A 14 -2.42 -13.68 4.17
C LEU A 14 -2.91 -14.82 3.25
N PRO A 15 -4.19 -14.84 2.87
CA PRO A 15 -4.75 -15.87 1.99
C PRO A 15 -4.01 -15.94 0.65
N LYS A 16 -3.96 -17.14 0.05
CA LYS A 16 -3.23 -17.39 -1.20
C LYS A 16 -3.65 -16.43 -2.33
N SER A 17 -4.95 -16.23 -2.51
CA SER A 17 -5.51 -15.33 -3.53
C SER A 17 -5.02 -13.89 -3.39
N LEU A 18 -4.89 -13.39 -2.15
CA LEU A 18 -4.40 -12.04 -1.89
C LEU A 18 -2.89 -11.92 -2.18
N ARG A 19 -2.10 -12.93 -1.79
CA ARG A 19 -0.65 -12.97 -2.07
C ARG A 19 -0.37 -12.95 -3.56
N GLU A 20 -1.13 -13.72 -4.34
CA GLU A 20 -0.97 -13.80 -5.79
C GLU A 20 -1.44 -12.51 -6.49
N ALA A 21 -2.62 -12.00 -6.14
CA ALA A 21 -3.18 -10.78 -6.74
C ALA A 21 -2.31 -9.53 -6.49
N MET A 22 -1.64 -9.46 -5.34
CA MET A 22 -0.77 -8.35 -4.97
C MET A 22 0.72 -8.64 -5.21
N HIS A 23 1.07 -9.80 -5.78
CA HIS A 23 2.45 -10.24 -6.02
C HIS A 23 3.38 -10.16 -4.79
N LEU A 24 2.83 -10.45 -3.61
CA LEU A 24 3.55 -10.30 -2.34
C LEU A 24 4.69 -11.31 -2.24
N GLN A 25 5.85 -10.85 -1.75
CA GLN A 25 7.03 -11.68 -1.58
C GLN A 25 7.29 -11.97 -0.09
N PRO A 26 7.82 -13.17 0.26
CA PRO A 26 8.30 -13.44 1.61
C PRO A 26 9.34 -12.41 2.06
N GLY A 27 9.25 -11.95 3.32
CA GLY A 27 10.17 -10.95 3.87
C GLY A 27 9.84 -9.49 3.53
N GLN A 28 8.81 -9.24 2.71
CA GLN A 28 8.33 -7.89 2.44
C GLN A 28 7.81 -7.22 3.73
N GLN A 29 8.21 -5.98 3.95
CA GLN A 29 7.80 -5.20 5.11
C GLN A 29 6.62 -4.29 4.79
N PHE A 30 5.76 -4.09 5.78
CA PHE A 30 4.61 -3.20 5.69
C PHE A 30 4.59 -2.25 6.88
N GLU A 31 4.20 -1.02 6.63
CA GLU A 31 3.77 -0.10 7.66
C GLU A 31 2.26 -0.27 7.88
N LEU A 32 1.86 -0.31 9.14
CA LEU A 32 0.46 -0.41 9.54
C LEU A 32 -0.02 0.97 9.98
N ILE A 33 -1.05 1.48 9.32
CA ILE A 33 -1.65 2.76 9.64
C ILE A 33 -3.09 2.49 10.09
N GLN A 34 -3.43 2.92 11.29
CA GLN A 34 -4.80 2.87 11.78
C GLN A 34 -5.54 4.16 11.40
N THR A 35 -6.72 4.02 10.82
CA THR A 35 -7.63 5.14 10.52
C THR A 35 -9.03 4.75 10.99
N GLY A 36 -9.41 5.25 12.18
CA GLY A 36 -10.62 4.80 12.87
C GLY A 36 -10.53 3.30 13.20
N GLU A 37 -11.48 2.52 12.69
CA GLU A 37 -11.53 1.06 12.86
C GLU A 37 -10.83 0.30 11.71
N ILE A 38 -10.27 1.02 10.74
CA ILE A 38 -9.63 0.42 9.57
C ILE A 38 -8.12 0.38 9.80
N ILE A 39 -7.52 -0.80 9.60
CA ILE A 39 -6.06 -0.96 9.53
C ILE A 39 -5.66 -1.03 8.06
N GLN A 40 -4.82 -0.09 7.64
CA GLN A 40 -4.23 -0.06 6.31
C GLN A 40 -2.83 -0.67 6.36
N MET A 41 -2.55 -1.59 5.43
CA MET A 41 -1.23 -2.19 5.25
C MET A 41 -0.57 -1.55 4.03
N VAL A 42 0.50 -0.77 4.24
CA VAL A 42 1.21 -0.07 3.17
C VAL A 42 2.60 -0.67 3.01
N PRO A 43 3.02 -1.10 1.81
CA PRO A 43 4.37 -1.62 1.58
C PRO A 43 5.42 -0.58 1.98
N LYS A 44 6.34 -0.96 2.86
CA LYS A 44 7.46 -0.12 3.24
C LYS A 44 8.41 0.00 2.05
N THR A 45 8.48 1.18 1.45
CA THR A 45 9.33 1.47 0.29
C THR A 45 10.39 2.47 0.70
N ALA A 46 11.67 2.21 0.42
CA ALA A 46 12.71 3.19 0.71
C ALA A 46 12.61 4.35 -0.29
N ILE A 47 12.91 5.58 0.14
CA ILE A 47 12.88 6.77 -0.74
C ILE A 47 13.74 6.57 -1.99
N ARG A 48 14.85 5.83 -1.87
CA ARG A 48 15.71 5.49 -3.01
C ARG A 48 14.99 4.67 -4.09
N ASP A 49 14.06 3.80 -3.71
CA ASP A 49 13.31 2.91 -4.62
C ASP A 49 12.20 3.69 -5.35
N LEU A 50 11.84 4.89 -4.86
CA LEU A 50 10.89 5.79 -5.51
C LEU A 50 11.55 6.62 -6.62
N ARG A 51 12.88 6.74 -6.63
CA ARG A 51 13.61 7.56 -7.58
C ARG A 51 13.36 7.04 -9.00
N GLY A 52 12.91 7.93 -9.89
CA GLY A 52 12.67 7.62 -11.30
C GLY A 52 11.28 7.05 -11.61
N ARG A 53 10.43 6.77 -10.62
CA ARG A 53 9.04 6.32 -10.87
C ARG A 53 8.20 7.30 -11.68
N ALA A 54 8.46 8.61 -11.54
CA ALA A 54 7.78 9.66 -12.29
C ALA A 54 8.54 10.13 -13.54
N ARG A 55 9.56 9.39 -13.99
CA ARG A 55 10.32 9.76 -15.20
C ARG A 55 9.37 9.77 -16.41
N GLY A 56 9.27 10.91 -17.10
CA GLY A 56 8.38 11.08 -18.24
C GLY A 56 6.94 11.48 -17.89
N ALA A 57 6.63 11.71 -16.61
CA ALA A 57 5.34 12.27 -16.23
C ALA A 57 5.15 13.67 -16.83
N ARG A 58 3.94 13.98 -17.30
CA ARG A 58 3.59 15.28 -17.86
C ARG A 58 3.62 16.35 -16.76
N SER A 59 4.48 17.35 -16.91
CA SER A 59 4.62 18.47 -15.98
C SER A 59 3.68 19.65 -16.25
N GLU A 60 2.90 19.58 -17.32
CA GLU A 60 1.98 20.63 -17.78
C GLU A 60 0.52 20.25 -17.55
N GLY A 61 -0.35 21.24 -17.35
CA GLY A 61 -1.78 21.03 -17.16
C GLY A 61 -2.14 20.30 -15.86
N TYR A 62 -1.25 20.34 -14.86
CA TYR A 62 -1.52 19.76 -13.55
C TYR A 62 -2.62 20.56 -12.84
N ARG A 63 -3.43 19.86 -12.02
CA ARG A 63 -4.49 20.48 -11.24
C ARG A 63 -3.89 21.29 -10.09
N ASP A 64 -4.04 22.62 -10.11
CA ASP A 64 -3.55 23.52 -9.07
C ASP A 64 -4.60 23.87 -8.00
N ARG A 65 -5.85 23.38 -8.17
CA ARG A 65 -7.00 23.58 -7.27
C ARG A 65 -7.33 25.06 -6.98
N LYS A 66 -6.90 25.99 -7.84
CA LYS A 66 -7.23 27.42 -7.74
C LYS A 66 -8.61 27.76 -8.31
N ASP A 67 -9.35 26.76 -8.77
CA ASP A 67 -10.65 26.86 -9.46
C ASP A 67 -11.86 26.80 -8.50
N ARG A 68 -11.64 26.71 -7.19
CA ARG A 68 -12.71 26.63 -6.17
C ARG A 68 -12.72 27.89 -5.32
N PHE A 69 -13.44 28.91 -5.78
CA PHE A 69 -13.82 30.10 -5.02
C PHE A 69 -15.34 30.24 -5.03
#